data_AF-A0A1U7GDL5-F1
#
_entry.id   AF-A0A1U7GDL5-F1
#
_cell.length_a   1.000
_cell.length_b   1.000
_cell.length_c   1.000
_cell.angle_alpha   90.00
_cell.angle_beta   90.00
_cell.angle_gamma   90.00
#
_symmetry.space_group_name_H-M   'P 1'
#
loop_
_entity.id
_entity.type
_entity.pdbx_description
1 polymer ?
#
loop_
_entity_poly.entity_id
_entity_poly.type
_entity_poly.pdbx_seq_one_letter_code
_entity_poly.pdbx_strand_id
1 'polypeptide(L)'
;MHEFAPHDEGAEHPAAPRDAISPDLRRFLAEIKGQAQFLLYLADQIEESLDHLVQEGDPCQGAFLCRMLGMYSAQLETKHQGLGEKIAETCQEVYVTVREHEHA
;
A
#
# COMPACT_ATOMS: atom_id res chain seq x y z
N MET A 1 52.08 23.19 5.28
CA MET A 1 51.42 22.99 3.98
C MET A 1 51.45 21.50 3.70
N HIS A 2 50.32 20.80 3.87
CA HIS A 2 50.17 19.40 3.49
C HIS A 2 49.11 19.40 2.39
N GLU A 3 49.56 19.00 1.20
CA GLU A 3 48.81 18.96 -0.04
C GLU A 3 47.86 17.76 0.03
N PHE A 4 46.55 18.03 0.03
CA PHE A 4 45.53 16.99 -0.12
C PHE A 4 45.47 16.61 -1.60
N ALA A 5 46.04 15.45 -1.95
CA ALA A 5 45.75 14.81 -3.22
C ALA A 5 44.27 14.36 -3.22
N PRO A 6 43.49 14.61 -4.27
CA PRO A 6 42.15 14.06 -4.37
C PRO A 6 42.28 12.57 -4.68
N HIS A 7 41.75 11.74 -3.78
CA HIS A 7 41.56 10.32 -4.05
C HIS A 7 40.33 10.21 -4.96
N ASP A 8 40.60 10.28 -6.26
CA ASP A 8 39.71 9.87 -7.32
C ASP A 8 39.65 8.34 -7.29
N GLU A 9 38.62 7.80 -6.63
CA GLU A 9 38.05 6.49 -6.99
C GLU A 9 36.55 6.61 -6.80
N GLY A 10 35.91 7.20 -7.82
CA GLY A 10 34.53 6.89 -8.15
C GLY A 10 34.43 5.39 -8.38
N ALA A 11 34.21 4.62 -7.31
CA ALA A 11 33.57 3.33 -7.42
C ALA A 11 32.12 3.60 -7.84
N GLU A 12 31.94 3.91 -9.13
CA GLU A 12 30.72 3.61 -9.84
C GLU A 12 30.49 2.10 -9.64
N HIS A 13 29.79 1.75 -8.56
CA HIS A 13 28.97 0.57 -8.60
C HIS A 13 28.19 0.69 -9.90
N PRO A 14 28.30 -0.26 -10.84
CA PRO A 14 27.45 -0.22 -12.01
C PRO A 14 26.04 -0.18 -11.46
N ALA A 15 25.40 0.98 -11.57
CA ALA A 15 24.00 1.13 -11.20
C ALA A 15 23.31 0.15 -12.14
N ALA A 16 22.88 -0.99 -11.57
CA ALA A 16 22.16 -2.01 -12.31
C ALA A 16 21.13 -1.28 -13.18
N PRO A 17 21.12 -1.55 -14.50
CA PRO A 17 20.42 -0.70 -15.44
C PRO A 17 19.01 -0.46 -14.91
N ARG A 18 18.62 0.82 -14.78
CA ARG A 18 17.29 1.20 -14.26
C ARG A 18 16.14 0.56 -15.05
N ASP A 19 16.45 0.01 -16.23
CA ASP A 19 15.60 -0.79 -17.11
C ASP A 19 15.34 -2.22 -16.63
N ALA A 20 15.99 -2.67 -15.56
CA ALA A 20 15.90 -4.05 -15.09
C ALA A 20 14.91 -4.24 -13.92
N ILE A 21 14.21 -3.17 -13.49
CA ILE A 21 13.05 -3.27 -12.61
C ILE A 21 11.81 -3.14 -13.49
N SER A 22 11.03 -4.21 -13.58
CA SER A 22 9.78 -4.24 -14.35
C SER A 22 8.93 -2.99 -14.07
N PRO A 23 8.59 -2.17 -15.08
CA PRO A 23 7.73 -0.99 -14.88
C PRO A 23 6.35 -1.38 -14.33
N ASP A 24 5.91 -2.62 -14.58
CA ASP A 24 4.66 -3.17 -14.07
C ASP A 24 4.71 -3.35 -12.54
N LEU A 25 5.86 -3.75 -11.98
CA LEU A 25 6.03 -3.90 -10.54
C LEU A 25 5.82 -2.57 -9.79
N ARG A 26 6.33 -1.46 -10.33
CA ARG A 26 6.12 -0.13 -9.75
C ARG A 26 4.65 0.26 -9.76
N ARG A 27 3.93 -0.09 -10.84
CA ARG A 27 2.50 0.14 -10.94
C ARG A 27 1.73 -0.70 -9.91
N PHE A 28 2.04 -1.99 -9.77
CA PHE A 28 1.37 -2.86 -8.79
C PHE A 28 1.56 -2.35 -7.36
N LEU A 29 2.78 -1.93 -7.01
CA LEU A 29 3.07 -1.32 -5.70
C LEU A 29 2.26 -0.03 -5.47
N ALA A 30 2.11 0.82 -6.49
CA ALA A 30 1.28 2.02 -6.39
C ALA A 30 -0.21 1.70 -6.21
N GLU A 31 -0.71 0.68 -6.91
CA GLU A 31 -2.09 0.20 -6.75
C GLU A 31 -2.35 -0.36 -5.35
N ILE A 32 -1.44 -1.20 -4.83
CA ILE A 32 -1.51 -1.72 -3.44
C ILE A 32 -1.55 -0.57 -2.45
N LYS A 33 -0.68 0.42 -2.61
CA LYS A 33 -0.65 1.59 -1.73
C LYS A 33 -1.97 2.35 -1.75
N GLY A 34 -2.53 2.62 -2.92
CA GLY A 34 -3.82 3.29 -3.05
C GLY A 34 -4.97 2.50 -2.42
N GLN A 35 -4.99 1.18 -2.61
CA GLN A 35 -5.98 0.30 -2.00
C GLN A 35 -5.85 0.24 -0.48
N ALA A 36 -4.62 0.16 0.05
CA ALA A 36 -4.38 0.20 1.49
C ALA A 36 -4.84 1.53 2.11
N GLN A 37 -4.55 2.65 1.45
CA GLN A 37 -5.04 3.97 1.88
C GLN A 37 -6.57 4.05 1.91
N PHE A 38 -7.24 3.45 0.93
CA PHE A 38 -8.70 3.36 0.92
C PHE A 38 -9.25 2.53 2.09
N LEU A 39 -8.60 1.40 2.43
CA LEU A 39 -9.02 0.58 3.58
C LEU A 39 -8.87 1.33 4.90
N LEU A 40 -7.76 2.08 5.07
CA LEU A 40 -7.55 2.92 6.25
C LEU A 40 -8.63 3.99 6.35
N TYR A 41 -8.90 4.71 5.26
CA TYR A 41 -9.98 5.68 5.20
C TYR A 41 -11.35 5.07 5.57
N LEU A 42 -11.64 3.87 5.05
CA LEU A 42 -12.89 3.18 5.35
C LEU A 42 -12.99 2.79 6.83
N ALA A 43 -11.88 2.39 7.46
CA ALA A 43 -11.82 2.13 8.90
C ALA A 43 -12.12 3.41 9.69
N ASP A 44 -11.50 4.54 9.32
CA ASP A 44 -11.76 5.84 9.95
C ASP A 44 -13.25 6.23 9.84
N GLN A 45 -13.87 6.04 8.67
CA GLN A 45 -15.29 6.33 8.48
C GLN A 45 -16.21 5.43 9.32
N ILE A 46 -15.82 4.18 9.57
CA ILE A 46 -16.55 3.27 10.47
C ILE A 46 -16.47 3.79 11.90
N GLU A 47 -15.28 4.16 12.36
CA GLU A 47 -15.08 4.72 13.71
C GLU A 47 -15.92 5.98 13.93
N GLU A 48 -15.84 6.96 13.03
CA GLU A 48 -16.64 8.19 13.09
C GLU A 48 -18.15 7.90 13.10
N SER A 49 -18.60 6.93 12.29
CA SER A 49 -20.01 6.57 12.21
C SER A 49 -20.51 5.84 13.45
N LEU A 50 -19.65 5.05 14.11
CA LEU A 50 -19.96 4.42 15.40
C LEU A 50 -20.09 5.46 16.51
N ASP A 51 -19.20 6.45 16.53
CA ASP A 51 -19.27 7.55 17.50
C ASP A 51 -20.57 8.34 17.35
N HIS A 52 -20.99 8.65 16.11
CA HIS A 52 -22.27 9.27 15.85
C HIS A 52 -23.45 8.39 16.29
N LEU A 53 -23.39 7.08 16.06
CA LEU A 53 -24.45 6.14 16.46
C LEU A 53 -24.65 6.12 17.98
N VAL A 54 -23.58 6.21 18.77
CA VAL A 54 -23.66 6.24 20.24
C VAL A 54 -24.28 7.53 20.76
N GLN A 55 -24.06 8.64 20.06
CA GLN A 55 -24.58 9.96 20.42
C GLN A 55 -26.02 10.18 19.93
N GLU A 56 -26.56 9.27 19.13
CA GLU A 56 -27.81 9.45 18.42
C GLU A 56 -29.04 9.26 19.32
N GLY A 57 -29.91 10.27 19.36
CA GLY A 57 -31.19 10.22 20.06
C GLY A 57 -32.38 9.87 19.16
N ASP A 58 -32.22 9.99 17.84
CA ASP A 58 -33.28 9.74 16.86
C ASP A 58 -33.22 8.32 16.28
N PRO A 59 -34.32 7.53 16.37
CA PRO A 59 -34.33 6.15 15.92
C PRO A 59 -34.26 5.98 14.39
N CYS A 60 -34.69 6.96 13.60
CA CYS A 60 -34.57 6.93 12.14
C CYS A 60 -33.11 7.15 11.71
N GLN A 61 -32.43 8.10 12.35
CA GLN A 61 -31.02 8.36 12.12
C GLN A 61 -30.14 7.19 12.56
N GLY A 62 -30.43 6.56 13.70
CA GLY A 62 -29.76 5.33 14.15
C GLY A 62 -29.92 4.18 13.14
N ALA A 63 -31.13 3.98 12.59
CA ALA A 63 -31.35 2.95 11.57
C ALA A 63 -30.57 3.20 10.27
N PHE A 64 -30.42 4.47 9.88
CA PHE A 64 -29.58 4.86 8.73
C PHE A 64 -28.10 4.56 8.99
N LEU A 65 -27.56 5.00 10.13
CA LEU A 65 -26.17 4.76 10.53
C LEU A 65 -25.85 3.26 10.56
N CYS A 66 -26.75 2.43 11.11
CA CYS A 66 -26.60 0.96 11.08
C CYS A 66 -26.50 0.39 9.67
N ARG A 67 -27.29 0.90 8.70
CA ARG A 67 -27.19 0.46 7.29
C ARG A 67 -25.87 0.88 6.66
N MET A 68 -25.44 2.11 6.93
CA MET A 68 -24.18 2.64 6.40
C MET A 68 -22.97 1.86 6.96
N LEU A 69 -22.97 1.58 8.26
CA LEU A 69 -21.96 0.73 8.90
C LEU A 69 -21.93 -0.68 8.31
N GLY A 70 -23.10 -1.28 8.05
CA GLY A 70 -23.19 -2.57 7.36
C GLY A 70 -22.58 -2.53 5.96
N MET A 71 -22.82 -1.46 5.20
CA MET A 71 -22.21 -1.25 3.89
C MET A 71 -20.69 -1.09 3.98
N TYR A 72 -20.18 -0.28 4.91
CA TYR A 72 -18.74 -0.09 5.10
C TYR A 72 -18.04 -1.39 5.52
N SER A 73 -18.65 -2.15 6.44
CA SER A 73 -18.12 -3.47 6.83
C SER A 73 -18.00 -4.43 5.65
N ALA A 74 -19.03 -4.53 4.80
CA ALA A 74 -19.01 -5.40 3.62
C ALA A 74 -17.97 -4.95 2.58
N GLN A 75 -17.81 -3.64 2.40
CA GLN A 75 -16.76 -3.10 1.53
C GLN A 75 -15.37 -3.40 2.09
N LEU A 76 -15.16 -3.26 3.41
CA LEU A 76 -13.88 -3.53 4.05
C LEU A 76 -13.49 -5.00 3.89
N GLU A 77 -14.44 -5.91 4.09
CA GLU A 77 -14.26 -7.36 3.91
C GLU A 77 -13.82 -7.69 2.48
N THR A 78 -14.60 -7.23 1.49
CA THR A 78 -14.32 -7.52 0.08
C THR A 78 -12.99 -6.93 -0.38
N LYS A 79 -12.68 -5.70 0.05
CA LYS A 79 -11.50 -4.98 -0.40
C LYS A 79 -10.22 -5.46 0.27
N HIS A 80 -10.26 -5.87 1.55
CA HIS A 80 -9.07 -6.40 2.21
C HIS A 80 -8.61 -7.71 1.56
N GLN A 81 -9.56 -8.56 1.15
CA GLN A 81 -9.23 -9.87 0.60
C GLN A 81 -8.50 -9.73 -0.73
N GLY A 82 -9.06 -8.91 -1.64
CA GLY A 82 -8.40 -8.62 -2.92
C GLY A 82 -7.08 -7.87 -2.78
N LEU A 83 -6.89 -7.06 -1.73
CA LEU A 83 -5.60 -6.45 -1.45
C LEU A 83 -4.57 -7.50 -1.01
N GLY A 84 -4.95 -8.45 -0.15
CA GLY A 84 -4.07 -9.53 0.30
C GLY A 84 -3.54 -10.38 -0.86
N GLU A 85 -4.41 -10.72 -1.82
CA GLU A 85 -4.03 -11.46 -3.04
C GLU A 85 -3.00 -10.67 -3.86
N LYS A 86 -3.26 -9.39 -4.14
CA LYS A 86 -2.33 -8.52 -4.87
C LYS A 86 -0.98 -8.35 -4.17
N ILE A 87 -0.97 -8.26 -2.84
CA ILE A 87 0.26 -8.19 -2.06
C ILE A 87 1.06 -9.47 -2.25
N ALA A 88 0.42 -10.64 -2.15
CA ALA A 88 1.10 -11.93 -2.32
C ALA A 88 1.72 -12.06 -3.72
N GLU A 89 0.98 -11.71 -4.78
CA GLU A 89 1.47 -11.70 -6.16
C GLU A 89 2.65 -10.76 -6.34
N THR A 90 2.54 -9.52 -5.83
CA THR A 90 3.60 -8.52 -5.92
C THR A 90 4.86 -8.96 -5.16
N CYS A 91 4.71 -9.56 -3.97
CA CYS A 91 5.84 -10.12 -3.22
C CYS A 91 6.57 -11.22 -4.01
N GLN A 92 5.82 -12.08 -4.69
CA GLN A 92 6.41 -13.11 -5.54
C GLN A 92 7.18 -12.51 -6.72
N GLU A 93 6.62 -11.49 -7.38
CA GLU A 93 7.28 -10.78 -8.49
C GLU A 93 8.54 -10.04 -8.03
N VAL A 94 8.52 -9.39 -6.87
CA VAL A 94 9.72 -8.80 -6.25
C VAL A 94 10.79 -9.87 -6.03
N TYR A 95 10.41 -11.01 -5.46
CA TYR A 95 11.35 -12.10 -5.18
C TYR A 95 12.01 -12.62 -6.46
N VAL A 96 11.24 -12.87 -7.52
CA VAL A 96 11.76 -13.32 -8.81
C VAL A 96 12.70 -12.27 -9.40
N THR A 97 12.27 -11.01 -9.44
CA THR A 97 13.07 -9.90 -9.98
C THR A 97 14.42 -9.79 -9.25
N VAL A 98 14.42 -9.81 -7.91
CA VAL A 98 15.66 -9.71 -7.12
C VAL A 98 16.56 -10.92 -7.38
N ARG A 99 16.00 -12.13 -7.39
CA ARG A 99 16.76 -13.36 -7.61
C ARG A 99 17.38 -13.41 -9.01
N GLU A 100 16.66 -12.94 -10.04
CA GLU A 100 17.20 -12.83 -11.40
C GLU A 100 18.37 -11.86 -11.47
N HIS A 101 18.31 -10.75 -10.73
CA HIS A 101 19.42 -9.80 -10.60
C HIS A 101 20.63 -10.37 -9.85
N GLU A 102 20.43 -11.20 -8.83
CA GLU A 102 21.53 -11.84 -8.09
C GLU A 102 22.24 -12.94 -8.90
N HIS A 103 21.58 -13.48 -9.93
CA HIS A 103 22.11 -14.55 -10.78
C HIS A 103 22.55 -14.09 -12.18
N ALA A 104 22.42 -12.80 -12.50
CA ALA A 104 22.87 -12.17 -13.75
C ALA A 104 24.29 -11.59 -13.59
#